data_AF-A0A927XKU5-F1
#
_entry.id   AF-A0A927XKU5-F1
#
_cell.length_a   1.000
_cell.length_b   1.000
_cell.length_c   1.000
_cell.angle_alpha   90.00
_cell.angle_beta   90.00
_cell.angle_gamma   90.00
#
_symmetry.space_group_name_H-M   'P 1'
#
loop_
_entity.id
_entity.type
_entity.pdbx_description
1 polymer ?
#
loop_
_entity_poly.entity_id
_entity_poly.type
_entity_poly.pdbx_seq_one_letter_code
_entity_poly.pdbx_strand_id
1 'polypeptide(L)'
;MLTRFFTISSRTLAFLEKLKTVFDSWLAPLALLLLGITYFFIEINRQVAIVLSIISLFLIFTYLILEAYLFIRIRFFLWKNGKEK
;
A
#
# COMPACT_ATOMS: atom_id res chain seq x y z
N MET A 1 9.18 19.53 11.62
CA MET A 1 8.47 18.30 12.06
C MET A 1 8.31 17.31 10.90
N LEU A 2 7.80 17.74 9.73
CA LEU A 2 7.74 16.94 8.50
C LEU A 2 9.07 16.31 8.06
N THR A 3 10.18 17.06 8.16
CA THR A 3 11.53 16.56 7.81
C THR A 3 11.90 15.27 8.52
N ARG A 4 11.57 15.12 9.82
CA ARG A 4 11.87 13.92 10.62
C ARG A 4 11.15 12.67 10.11
N PHE A 5 9.96 12.81 9.51
CA PHE A 5 9.22 11.68 8.93
C PHE A 5 9.82 11.16 7.62
N PHE A 6 10.62 11.99 6.94
CA PHE A 6 11.28 11.63 5.68
C PHE A 6 12.76 11.25 5.87
N THR A 7 13.36 11.52 7.04
CA THR A 7 14.71 11.04 7.45
C THR A 7 14.68 9.58 7.87
N ILE A 8 14.27 8.69 6.96
CA ILE A 8 14.47 7.24 7.10
C ILE A 8 15.79 6.83 6.48
N SER A 9 16.41 5.79 7.03
CA SER A 9 17.68 5.24 6.51
C SER A 9 17.51 4.73 5.07
N SER A 10 18.60 4.73 4.29
CA SER A 10 18.61 4.15 2.94
C SER A 10 18.19 2.67 2.92
N ARG A 11 18.55 1.92 3.97
CA ARG A 11 18.14 0.52 4.15
C ARG A 11 16.62 0.40 4.35
N THR A 12 16.02 1.27 5.14
CA THR A 12 14.55 1.29 5.35
C THR A 12 13.83 1.65 4.05
N LEU A 13 14.37 2.57 3.26
CA LEU A 13 13.81 2.93 1.96
C LEU A 13 13.82 1.74 0.99
N ALA A 14 14.97 1.08 0.83
CA ALA A 14 15.09 -0.08 -0.04
C ALA A 14 14.14 -1.21 0.38
N PHE A 15 13.92 -1.36 1.70
CA PHE A 15 12.91 -2.29 2.21
C PHE A 15 11.49 -1.89 1.82
N LEU A 16 11.11 -0.62 1.96
CA LEU A 16 9.77 -0.13 1.59
C LEU A 16 9.51 -0.21 0.08
N GLU A 17 10.52 0.05 -0.75
CA GLU A 17 10.43 -0.12 -2.19
C GLU A 17 10.27 -1.60 -2.57
N LYS A 18 11.04 -2.50 -1.92
CA LYS A 18 10.86 -3.95 -2.10
C LYS A 18 9.47 -4.41 -1.65
N LEU A 19 8.97 -3.86 -0.54
CA LEU A 19 7.63 -4.13 -0.04
C LEU A 19 6.57 -3.67 -1.07
N LYS A 20 6.73 -2.47 -1.65
CA LYS A 20 5.86 -1.98 -2.73
C LYS A 20 5.84 -2.95 -3.90
N THR A 21 7.00 -3.43 -4.35
CA THR A 21 7.08 -4.39 -5.46
C THR A 21 6.33 -5.68 -5.15
N VAL A 22 6.43 -6.21 -3.92
CA VAL A 22 5.66 -7.39 -3.48
C VAL A 22 4.16 -7.10 -3.49
N PHE A 23 3.77 -5.91 -3.05
CA PHE A 23 2.37 -5.50 -3.08
C PHE A 23 1.84 -5.38 -4.52
N ASP A 24 2.57 -4.72 -5.41
CA ASP A 24 2.20 -4.54 -6.82
C ASP A 24 2.03 -5.87 -7.55
N SER A 25 2.95 -6.81 -7.30
CA SER A 25 3.02 -8.07 -8.06
C SER A 25 2.11 -9.17 -7.53
N TRP A 26 1.84 -9.20 -6.22
CA TRP A 26 1.10 -10.30 -5.60
C TRP A 26 -0.09 -9.83 -4.77
N LEU A 27 0.12 -8.90 -3.81
CA LEU A 27 -0.91 -8.62 -2.81
C LEU A 27 -2.07 -7.78 -3.34
N ALA A 28 -1.83 -6.84 -4.25
CA ALA A 28 -2.90 -6.06 -4.88
C ALA A 28 -3.77 -6.93 -5.82
N PRO A 29 -3.20 -7.76 -6.73
CA PRO A 29 -3.98 -8.74 -7.48
C PRO A 29 -4.76 -9.70 -6.57
N LEU A 30 -4.14 -10.19 -5.50
CA LEU A 30 -4.79 -11.08 -4.54
C LEU A 30 -5.96 -10.40 -3.82
N ALA A 31 -5.79 -9.15 -3.39
CA ALA A 31 -6.86 -8.40 -2.74
C ALA A 31 -8.05 -8.18 -3.68
N LEU A 32 -7.80 -7.82 -4.94
CA LEU A 32 -8.85 -7.68 -5.96
C LEU A 32 -9.54 -9.02 -6.24
N LEU A 33 -8.78 -10.11 -6.32
CA LEU A 33 -9.31 -11.46 -6.51
C LEU A 33 -10.19 -11.87 -5.32
N LEU A 34 -9.76 -11.60 -4.09
CA LEU A 34 -10.56 -11.84 -2.88
C LEU A 34 -11.86 -11.03 -2.89
N LEU A 35 -11.83 -9.78 -3.34
CA LEU A 35 -13.04 -8.96 -3.53
C LEU A 35 -14.00 -9.59 -4.54
N GLY A 36 -13.46 -10.09 -5.66
CA GLY A 36 -14.22 -10.84 -6.66
C GLY A 36 -14.87 -12.11 -6.08
N ILE A 37 -14.10 -12.93 -5.37
CA ILE A 37 -14.63 -14.13 -4.68
C ILE A 37 -15.72 -13.75 -3.69
N THR A 38 -15.52 -12.66 -2.95
CA THR A 38 -16.48 -12.20 -1.96
C THR A 38 -17.84 -11.89 -2.57
N TYR A 39 -17.87 -11.34 -3.78
CA TYR A 39 -19.11 -11.08 -4.51
C TYR A 39 -19.90 -12.37 -4.78
N PHE A 40 -19.23 -13.46 -5.16
CA PHE A 40 -19.89 -14.77 -5.35
C PHE A 40 -20.38 -15.39 -4.02
N PHE A 41 -19.64 -15.18 -2.93
CA PHE A 41 -19.98 -15.74 -1.63
C PHE A 41 -21.08 -14.97 -0.90
N ILE A 42 -21.46 -13.77 -1.34
CA ILE A 42 -22.42 -12.94 -0.61
C ILE A 42 -23.81 -13.58 -0.51
N GLU A 43 -24.21 -14.35 -1.52
CA GLU A 43 -25.48 -15.06 -1.58
C GLU A 43 -25.42 -16.43 -0.88
N ILE A 44 -24.24 -17.06 -0.85
CA ILE A 44 -24.06 -18.42 -0.30
C ILE A 44 -23.79 -18.38 1.20
N ASN A 45 -22.84 -17.55 1.62
CA ASN A 45 -22.44 -17.43 3.02
C ASN A 45 -21.98 -16.00 3.32
N ARG A 46 -22.93 -15.20 3.81
CA ARG A 46 -22.72 -13.79 4.12
C ARG A 46 -21.64 -13.54 5.17
N GLN A 47 -21.47 -14.42 6.15
CA GLN A 47 -20.41 -14.26 7.17
C GLN A 47 -19.02 -14.41 6.56
N VAL A 48 -18.82 -15.44 5.73
CA VAL A 48 -17.56 -15.65 5.01
C VAL A 48 -17.28 -14.49 4.06
N ALA A 49 -18.30 -14.02 3.33
CA ALA A 49 -18.17 -12.86 2.46
C ALA A 49 -17.71 -11.60 3.22
N ILE A 50 -18.28 -11.32 4.39
CA ILE A 50 -17.85 -10.17 5.21
C ILE A 50 -16.38 -10.29 5.63
N VAL A 51 -15.94 -11.47 6.08
CA VAL A 51 -14.55 -11.69 6.48
C VAL A 51 -13.58 -11.48 5.31
N LEU A 52 -13.89 -12.04 4.14
CA LEU A 52 -13.08 -11.87 2.92
C LEU A 52 -13.05 -10.40 2.45
N SER A 53 -14.19 -9.69 2.56
CA SER A 53 -14.25 -8.25 2.29
C SER A 53 -13.31 -7.46 3.20
N ILE A 54 -13.34 -7.72 4.51
CA ILE A 54 -12.49 -7.01 5.48
C ILE A 54 -11.01 -7.25 5.19
N ILE A 55 -10.62 -8.49 4.90
CA ILE A 55 -9.23 -8.83 4.56
C ILE A 55 -8.79 -8.10 3.28
N SER A 56 -9.62 -8.14 2.24
CA SER A 56 -9.33 -7.45 0.99
C SER A 56 -9.21 -5.93 1.18
N LEU A 57 -10.16 -5.33 1.92
CA LEU A 57 -10.12 -3.90 2.24
C LEU A 57 -8.82 -3.55 2.96
N PHE A 58 -8.42 -4.34 3.96
CA PHE A 58 -7.21 -4.11 4.74
C PHE A 58 -5.95 -4.13 3.86
N LEU A 59 -5.86 -5.10 2.94
CA LEU A 59 -4.76 -5.19 1.99
C LEU A 59 -4.70 -3.97 1.05
N ILE A 60 -5.86 -3.54 0.51
CA ILE A 60 -5.95 -2.38 -0.37
C ILE A 60 -5.58 -1.10 0.37
N PHE A 61 -6.09 -0.88 1.59
CA PHE A 61 -5.76 0.29 2.38
C PHE A 61 -4.27 0.35 2.73
N THR A 62 -3.68 -0.78 3.13
CA THR A 62 -2.24 -0.86 3.42
C THR A 62 -1.41 -0.51 2.20
N TYR A 63 -1.81 -1.01 1.03
CA TYR A 63 -1.16 -0.69 -0.23
C TYR A 63 -1.21 0.81 -0.57
N LEU A 64 -2.40 1.42 -0.49
CA LEU A 64 -2.59 2.84 -0.77
C LEU A 64 -1.79 3.73 0.17
N ILE A 65 -1.70 3.37 1.46
CA ILE A 65 -0.89 4.11 2.45
C ILE A 65 0.59 4.02 2.09
N LEU A 66 1.09 2.84 1.73
CA LEU A 66 2.48 2.65 1.33
C LEU A 66 2.82 3.45 0.07
N GLU A 67 1.93 3.41 -0.94
CA GLU A 67 2.11 4.15 -2.18
C GLU A 67 2.10 5.66 -1.94
N ALA A 68 1.13 6.17 -1.18
CA ALA A 68 1.04 7.59 -0.84
C ALA A 68 2.28 8.06 -0.07
N TYR A 69 2.78 7.27 0.88
CA TYR A 69 4.00 7.58 1.63
C TYR A 69 5.22 7.72 0.70
N LEU A 70 5.43 6.74 -0.18
CA LEU A 70 6.54 6.75 -1.14
C LEU A 70 6.42 7.92 -2.13
N PHE A 71 5.22 8.18 -2.65
CA PHE A 71 4.96 9.29 -3.55
C PHE A 71 5.28 10.65 -2.92
N ILE A 72 4.75 10.92 -1.73
CA ILE A 72 4.99 12.18 -1.00
C ILE A 72 6.48 12.35 -0.71
N ARG A 73 7.18 11.26 -0.36
CA ARG A 73 8.62 11.30 -0.08
C ARG A 73 9.45 11.63 -1.31
N ILE A 74 9.15 11.04 -2.47
CA ILE A 74 9.84 11.36 -3.73
C ILE A 74 9.67 12.86 -4.05
N ARG A 75 8.44 13.36 -3.95
CA ARG A 75 8.14 14.80 -4.16
C ARG A 75 8.89 15.69 -3.16
N PHE A 76 8.96 15.29 -1.89
CA PHE A 76 9.72 16.01 -0.87
C PHE A 76 11.23 16.03 -1.16
N PHE A 77 11.81 14.91 -1.59
CA PHE A 77 13.22 14.82 -1.97
C PHE A 77 13.56 15.71 -3.17
N LEU A 78 12.74 15.64 -4.23
CA LEU A 78 12.88 16.49 -5.42
C LEU A 78 12.78 17.98 -5.06
N TRP A 79 11.83 18.34 -4.19
CA TRP A 79 11.67 19.72 -3.72
C TRP A 79 12.85 20.22 -2.89
N LYS A 80 13.40 19.36 -2.00
CA LYS A 80 14.57 19.72 -1.19
C LYS A 80 15.80 19.95 -2.07
N ASN A 81 16.09 19.03 -2.99
CA ASN A 81 17.27 19.15 -3.86
C ASN A 81 17.13 20.25 -4.91
N GLY A 82 15.89 20.60 -5.30
CA GLY A 82 15.62 21.73 -6.19
C GLY A 82 15.80 23.10 -5.53
N LYS A 83 15.85 23.18 -4.19
CA LYS A 83 16.15 24.39 -3.43
C LYS A 83 17.63 24.58 -3.09
N GLU A 84 18.47 23.57 -3.35
CA GLU A 84 19.92 23.63 -3.17
C GLU A 84 20.67 24.08 -4.45
N LYS A 85 19.93 24.52 -5.48
CA LYS A 85 20.43 25.26 -6.65
C LYS A 85 19.99 26.71 -6.59
#